data_AF-A0A8K0NVF1-F1
#
_entry.id   AF-A0A8K0NVF1-F1
#
_cell.length_a   1.000
_cell.length_b   1.000
_cell.length_c   1.000
_cell.angle_alpha   90.00
_cell.angle_beta   90.00
_cell.angle_gamma   90.00
#
_symmetry.space_group_name_H-M   'P 1'
#
loop_
_entity.id
_entity.type
_entity.pdbx_description
1 polymer ?
#
loop_
_entity_poly.entity_id
_entity_poly.type
_entity_poly.pdbx_seq_one_letter_code
_entity_poly.pdbx_strand_id
1 'polypeptide(L)'
;MADSEESDSSPPNEQQMMRNSNGTEYNMSGPRVVTIYKTETGFGFNVRGQVSEGGQLRSINGELYAPLQHVSAVLEGGAAEKAGIRKGDRILEV
;
A
#
# COMPACT_ATOMS: atom_id res chain seq x y z
N MET A 1 13.58 -41.03 46.30
CA MET A 1 13.72 -40.32 45.02
C MET A 1 12.64 -40.84 44.08
N ALA A 2 11.55 -40.08 43.94
CA ALA A 2 10.69 -39.99 42.76
C ALA A 2 9.56 -39.02 43.15
N ASP A 3 9.42 -37.98 42.33
CA ASP A 3 8.83 -36.68 42.62
C ASP A 3 7.29 -36.62 42.60
N SER A 4 6.86 -35.51 43.19
CA SER A 4 5.52 -35.04 43.49
C SER A 4 4.68 -34.61 42.27
N GLU A 5 3.38 -34.85 42.41
CA GLU A 5 2.20 -34.01 42.10
C GLU A 5 2.22 -33.05 40.90
N GLU A 6 1.28 -33.25 39.96
CA GLU A 6 0.81 -32.16 39.10
C GLU A 6 -0.73 -32.18 39.01
N SER A 7 -1.32 -31.10 39.51
CA SER A 7 -2.75 -30.88 39.66
C SER A 7 -3.33 -30.27 38.39
N ASP A 8 -4.36 -30.91 37.83
CA ASP A 8 -5.12 -30.40 36.69
C ASP A 8 -5.89 -29.13 37.12
N SER A 9 -5.30 -27.98 36.84
CA SER A 9 -5.90 -26.66 37.04
C SER A 9 -5.95 -25.95 35.70
N SER A 10 -7.01 -26.23 34.94
CA SER A 10 -7.38 -25.46 33.76
C SER A 10 -7.77 -24.03 34.18
N PRO A 11 -7.05 -22.96 33.76
CA PRO A 11 -7.53 -21.62 33.98
C PRO A 11 -8.72 -21.33 33.03
N PRO A 12 -9.80 -20.69 33.51
CA PRO A 12 -10.82 -20.15 32.63
C PRO A 12 -10.19 -19.03 31.81
N ASN A 13 -10.40 -19.11 30.50
CA ASN A 13 -9.92 -18.19 29.49
C ASN A 13 -10.59 -16.82 29.69
N GLU A 14 -10.08 -16.03 30.64
CA GLU A 14 -10.70 -14.77 31.11
C GLU A 14 -9.87 -13.53 30.75
N GLN A 15 -9.04 -13.60 29.72
CA GLN A 15 -8.39 -12.41 29.20
C GLN A 15 -8.59 -12.29 27.69
N GLN A 16 -9.08 -11.10 27.33
CA GLN A 16 -8.98 -10.47 26.02
C GLN A 16 -10.22 -10.48 25.11
N MET A 17 -11.39 -10.22 25.69
CA MET A 17 -12.54 -9.64 24.96
C MET A 17 -12.83 -8.20 25.39
N MET A 18 -11.80 -7.35 25.55
CA MET A 18 -11.98 -5.89 25.64
C MET A 18 -10.76 -5.16 25.07
N ARG A 19 -10.57 -5.22 23.76
CA ARG A 19 -10.00 -4.10 22.99
C ARG A 19 -10.32 -4.30 21.51
N ASN A 20 -11.31 -3.58 21.01
CA ASN A 20 -11.25 -3.03 19.65
C ASN A 20 -12.17 -1.82 19.58
N SER A 21 -11.92 -0.88 20.50
CA SER A 21 -12.17 0.52 20.22
C SER A 21 -11.00 1.05 19.39
N ASN A 22 -11.34 1.66 18.26
CA ASN A 22 -10.57 2.65 17.49
C ASN A 22 -9.76 2.12 16.31
N GLY A 23 -10.14 2.61 15.13
CA GLY A 23 -9.28 2.65 13.96
C GLY A 23 -9.94 2.03 12.75
N THR A 24 -10.70 2.83 12.01
CA THR A 24 -10.75 2.66 10.56
C THR A 24 -9.31 2.75 10.05
N GLU A 25 -8.58 1.64 10.06
CA GLU A 25 -7.41 1.48 9.20
C GLU A 25 -7.99 1.48 7.78
N TYR A 26 -8.13 2.67 7.21
CA TYR A 26 -8.20 2.80 5.77
C TYR A 26 -6.98 2.05 5.25
N ASN A 27 -7.22 0.87 4.68
CA ASN A 27 -6.24 0.16 3.86
C ASN A 27 -5.77 1.15 2.79
N MET A 28 -4.71 1.88 3.09
CA MET A 28 -4.07 2.88 2.23
C MET A 28 -3.34 2.21 1.03
N SER A 29 -3.59 0.93 0.82
CA SER A 29 -2.88 0.00 -0.06
C SER A 29 -3.62 -0.31 -1.37
N GLY A 30 -4.77 0.33 -1.62
CA GLY A 30 -5.56 0.19 -2.85
C GLY A 30 -5.24 1.23 -3.95
N PRO A 31 -5.75 1.01 -5.18
CA PRO A 31 -5.75 2.03 -6.24
C PRO A 31 -6.37 3.34 -5.75
N ARG A 32 -5.83 4.47 -6.20
CA ARG A 32 -6.37 5.80 -5.89
C ARG A 32 -6.40 6.67 -7.12
N VAL A 33 -7.46 7.47 -7.23
CA VAL A 33 -7.59 8.50 -8.27
C VAL A 33 -7.03 9.80 -7.73
N VAL A 34 -6.20 10.46 -8.53
CA VAL A 34 -5.66 11.79 -8.22
C VAL A 34 -5.87 12.71 -9.41
N THR A 35 -6.16 13.98 -9.12
CA THR A 35 -6.29 15.01 -10.15
C THR A 35 -5.17 16.01 -9.98
N ILE A 36 -4.39 16.22 -11.05
CA ILE A 36 -3.25 17.12 -11.05
C ILE A 36 -3.50 18.21 -12.09
N TYR A 37 -3.45 19.46 -11.66
CA TYR A 37 -3.49 20.60 -12.57
C TYR A 37 -2.07 21.00 -12.96
N LYS A 38 -1.84 21.19 -14.26
CA LYS A 38 -0.54 21.60 -14.79
C LYS A 38 -0.19 23.00 -14.30
N THR A 39 1.01 23.18 -13.78
CA THR A 39 1.57 24.49 -13.39
C THR A 39 2.65 24.93 -14.39
N GLU A 40 3.30 26.07 -14.11
CA GLU A 40 4.41 26.58 -14.92
C GLU A 40 5.58 25.57 -15.05
N THR A 41 5.80 24.74 -14.02
CA THR A 41 6.82 23.67 -14.01
C THR A 41 6.30 22.33 -14.53
N GLY A 42 5.09 22.29 -15.12
CA GLY A 42 4.44 21.06 -15.59
C GLY A 42 3.61 20.37 -14.51
N PHE A 43 3.52 19.04 -14.54
CA PHE A 43 2.84 18.28 -13.49
C PHE A 43 3.74 17.97 -12.28
N GLY A 44 5.06 18.07 -12.44
CA GLY A 44 6.01 17.90 -11.34
C GLY A 44 6.32 16.44 -10.96
N PHE A 45 6.31 15.51 -11.92
CA PHE A 45 6.78 14.14 -11.71
C PHE A 45 7.31 13.51 -13.01
N ASN A 46 8.13 12.47 -12.89
CA ASN A 46 8.69 11.74 -14.03
C ASN A 46 8.14 10.32 -14.07
N VAL A 47 7.77 9.85 -15.26
CA VAL A 47 7.30 8.49 -15.51
C VAL A 47 8.41 7.64 -16.10
N ARG A 48 8.52 6.39 -15.65
CA ARG A 48 9.42 5.38 -16.21
C ARG A 48 8.70 4.04 -16.33
N GLY A 49 9.00 3.29 -17.38
CA GLY A 49 8.41 1.98 -17.59
C GLY A 49 8.88 1.37 -18.90
N GLN A 50 8.42 0.15 -19.16
CA GLN A 50 8.59 -0.48 -20.46
C GLN A 50 7.82 0.33 -21.52
N VAL A 51 8.42 0.51 -22.69
CA VAL A 51 7.80 1.22 -23.83
C VAL A 51 7.04 0.25 -24.72
N SER A 52 7.47 -1.02 -24.78
CA SER A 52 6.77 -2.06 -25.52
C SER A 52 5.43 -2.39 -24.89
N GLU A 53 4.40 -2.48 -25.71
CA GLU A 53 3.08 -2.96 -25.29
C GLU A 53 3.13 -4.45 -24.93
N GLY A 54 2.41 -4.83 -23.87
CA GLY A 54 2.34 -6.22 -23.40
C GLY A 54 3.54 -6.66 -22.56
N GLY A 55 3.52 -7.94 -22.17
CA GLY A 55 4.53 -8.58 -21.34
C GLY A 55 3.92 -9.56 -20.35
N GLN A 56 4.78 -10.22 -19.56
CA GLN A 56 4.32 -11.19 -18.58
C GLN A 56 3.48 -10.50 -17.50
N LEU A 57 2.31 -11.05 -17.20
CA LEU A 57 1.44 -10.57 -16.13
C LEU A 57 2.15 -10.74 -14.78
N ARG A 58 2.09 -9.69 -13.95
CA ARG A 58 2.64 -9.69 -12.59
C ARG A 58 1.51 -9.63 -11.58
N SER A 59 1.56 -10.50 -10.58
CA SER A 59 0.64 -10.42 -9.45
C SER A 59 1.04 -9.25 -8.54
N ILE A 60 0.13 -8.30 -8.36
CA ILE A 60 0.27 -7.16 -7.46
C ILE A 60 -0.98 -7.14 -6.59
N ASN A 61 -0.83 -7.24 -5.27
CA ASN A 61 -1.94 -7.33 -4.31
C ASN A 61 -2.98 -8.44 -4.62
N GLY A 62 -2.54 -9.56 -5.21
CA GLY A 62 -3.40 -10.69 -5.55
C GLY A 62 -4.07 -10.63 -6.92
N GLU A 63 -3.91 -9.53 -7.66
CA GLU A 63 -4.46 -9.35 -9.00
C GLU A 63 -3.35 -9.28 -10.06
N LEU A 64 -3.61 -9.82 -11.24
CA LEU A 64 -2.65 -9.87 -12.34
C LEU A 64 -2.73 -8.61 -13.19
N TYR A 65 -1.64 -7.87 -13.26
CA TYR A 65 -1.52 -6.68 -14.09
C TYR A 65 -0.46 -6.89 -15.18
N ALA A 66 -0.67 -6.29 -16.34
CA ALA A 66 0.39 -6.10 -17.33
C ALA A 66 1.52 -5.22 -16.74
N PRO A 67 2.72 -5.17 -17.35
CA PRO A 67 3.79 -4.29 -16.89
C PRO A 67 3.33 -2.81 -16.82
N LEU A 68 3.15 -2.29 -15.60
CA LEU A 68 2.70 -0.92 -15.37
C LEU A 68 3.87 0.07 -15.38
N GLN A 69 3.60 1.27 -15.89
CA GLN A 69 4.50 2.40 -15.73
C GLN A 69 4.47 2.88 -14.28
N HIS A 70 5.55 3.51 -13.82
CA HIS A 70 5.64 4.00 -12.46
C HIS A 70 6.27 5.39 -12.39
N VAL A 71 6.01 6.06 -11.28
CA VAL A 71 6.59 7.36 -10.97
C VAL A 71 8.02 7.17 -10.47
N SER A 72 8.99 7.65 -11.25
CA SER A 72 10.42 7.52 -10.97
C SER A 72 10.98 8.64 -10.09
N ALA A 73 10.39 9.84 -10.18
CA ALA A 73 10.73 11.01 -9.38
C ALA A 73 9.52 11.93 -9.25
N VAL A 74 9.47 12.70 -8.16
CA VAL A 74 8.46 13.73 -7.89
C VAL A 74 9.20 15.01 -7.51
N LEU A 75 8.74 16.15 -8.03
CA LEU A 75 9.26 17.47 -7.71
C LEU A 75 8.71 17.91 -6.34
N GLU A 76 9.60 18.18 -5.39
CA GLU A 76 9.27 18.72 -4.08
C GLU A 76 8.59 20.10 -4.20
N GLY A 77 7.48 20.30 -3.49
CA GLY A 77 6.60 21.45 -3.59
C GLY A 77 5.79 21.55 -4.90
N GLY A 78 5.97 20.59 -5.81
CA GLY A 78 5.33 20.54 -7.13
C GLY A 78 3.85 20.18 -7.08
N ALA A 79 3.18 20.27 -8.24
CA ALA A 79 1.76 19.98 -8.37
C ALA A 79 1.44 18.51 -8.02
N ALA A 80 2.26 17.56 -8.49
CA ALA A 80 2.09 16.14 -8.21
C ALA A 80 2.23 15.78 -6.72
N GLU A 81 3.22 16.35 -6.02
CA GLU A 81 3.37 16.10 -4.58
C GLU A 81 2.15 16.62 -3.81
N LYS A 82 1.67 17.83 -4.14
CA LYS A 82 0.45 18.41 -3.55
C LYS A 82 -0.80 17.60 -3.85
N ALA A 83 -0.87 16.96 -5.01
CA ALA A 83 -1.94 16.04 -5.38
C ALA A 83 -1.80 14.64 -4.76
N GLY A 84 -0.71 14.37 -4.03
CA GLY A 84 -0.49 13.12 -3.33
C GLY A 84 0.17 12.01 -4.17
N ILE A 85 0.79 12.33 -5.30
CA ILE A 85 1.67 11.40 -6.03
C ILE A 85 2.97 11.20 -5.25
N ARG A 86 3.45 9.96 -5.22
CA ARG A 86 4.67 9.54 -4.53
C ARG A 86 5.56 8.74 -5.48
N LYS A 87 6.87 8.82 -5.24
CA LYS A 87 7.84 7.98 -5.96
C LYS A 87 7.51 6.50 -5.74
N GLY A 88 7.43 5.73 -6.82
CA GLY A 88 7.06 4.32 -6.81
C GLY A 88 5.58 4.02 -7.05
N ASP A 89 4.72 5.04 -7.15
CA ASP A 89 3.33 4.85 -7.59
C ASP A 89 3.29 4.18 -8.96
N ARG A 90 2.39 3.21 -9.11
CA ARG A 90 2.13 2.52 -10.38
C ARG A 90 0.90 3.11 -11.03
N ILE A 91 1.02 3.44 -12.31
CA ILE A 91 -0.05 4.05 -13.10
C ILE A 91 -0.91 2.92 -13.67
N LEU A 92 -2.17 2.89 -13.25
CA LEU A 92 -3.17 1.93 -13.71
C LEU A 92 -3.92 2.50 -14.92
N GLU A 93 -4.38 3.75 -14.80
CA GLU A 93 -5.24 4.46 -15.76
C GLU A 93 -4.83 5.95 -15.80
N VAL A 94 -5.05 6.60 -16.95
CA VAL A 94 -4.76 8.03 -17.20
C VAL A 94 -5.90 8.67 -17.96
#